data_AF-Q22760-F1
#
_entry.id   AF-Q22760-F1
#
_cell.length_a   1.000
_cell.length_b   1.000
_cell.length_c   1.000
_cell.angle_alpha   90.00
_cell.angle_beta   90.00
_cell.angle_gamma   90.00
#
_symmetry.space_group_name_H-M   'P 1'
#
loop_
_entity.id
_entity.type
_entity.pdbx_description
1 polymer ?
#
loop_
_entity_poly.entity_id
_entity_poly.type
_entity_poly.pdbx_seq_one_letter_code
_entity_poly.pdbx_strand_id
1 'polypeptide(L)'
;MAQSKEELISELFVQVELRLDSIIQMCQEADKTYETEEWNRERRLTLHNFDAMVLTAEGNNEEAKDSLLTLLNTWLFRVRFAQKLAELGVFILFDGPGRLLPIPGFFVQFLKENVYRRT
;
A
#
# COMPACT_ATOMS: atom_id res chain seq x y z
N MET A 1 -15.11 4.31 26.80
CA MET A 1 -15.83 4.55 25.54
C MET A 1 -15.40 3.46 24.58
N ALA A 2 -16.32 2.70 24.00
CA ALA A 2 -15.97 1.78 22.92
C ALA A 2 -15.71 2.63 21.68
N GLN A 3 -14.53 2.49 21.08
CA GLN A 3 -14.17 3.18 19.83
C GLN A 3 -15.14 2.73 18.75
N SER A 4 -15.70 3.67 17.99
CA SER A 4 -16.60 3.32 16.89
C SER A 4 -15.84 2.63 15.76
N LYS A 5 -16.51 1.80 14.94
CA LYS A 5 -15.85 1.21 13.76
C LYS A 5 -15.34 2.27 12.78
N GLU A 6 -16.04 3.41 12.69
CA GLU A 6 -15.65 4.56 11.86
C GLU A 6 -14.36 5.21 12.37
N GLU A 7 -14.22 5.36 13.70
CA GLU A 7 -12.98 5.82 14.32
C GLU A 7 -11.84 4.85 14.05
N LEU A 8 -12.09 3.53 14.13
CA LEU A 8 -11.08 2.50 13.85
C LEU A 8 -10.67 2.48 12.37
N ILE A 9 -11.63 2.62 11.45
CA ILE A 9 -11.38 2.75 9.99
C ILE A 9 -10.49 3.97 9.73
N SER A 10 -10.82 5.11 10.33
CA SER A 10 -10.07 6.36 10.17
C SER A 10 -8.65 6.23 10.72
N GLU A 11 -8.49 5.62 11.90
CA GLU A 11 -7.17 5.38 12.50
C GLU A 11 -6.31 4.46 11.63
N LEU A 12 -6.86 3.33 11.17
CA LEU A 12 -6.14 2.39 10.31
C LEU A 12 -5.74 3.03 8.99
N PHE A 13 -6.61 3.86 8.41
CA PHE A 13 -6.30 4.59 7.19
C PHE A 13 -5.13 5.56 7.37
N VAL A 14 -5.15 6.38 8.43
CA VAL A 14 -4.04 7.28 8.76
C VAL A 14 -2.74 6.49 8.95
N GLN A 15 -2.80 5.33 9.61
CA GLN A 15 -1.63 4.46 9.74
C GLN A 15 -1.12 3.93 8.40
N VAL A 16 -2.01 3.56 7.46
CA VAL A 16 -1.61 3.13 6.12
C VAL A 16 -0.95 4.28 5.36
N GLU A 17 -1.53 5.48 5.39
CA GLU A 17 -1.00 6.66 4.69
C GLU A 17 0.39 7.04 5.20
N LEU A 18 0.56 7.20 6.52
CA LEU A 18 1.85 7.54 7.12
C LEU A 18 2.94 6.53 6.77
N ARG A 19 2.59 5.25 6.68
CA ARG A 19 3.53 4.17 6.37
C ARG A 19 3.88 4.14 4.88
N LEU A 20 2.93 4.45 4.00
CA LEU A 20 3.19 4.61 2.56
C LEU A 20 4.16 5.77 2.32
N ASP A 21 3.90 6.93 2.94
CA ASP A 21 4.77 8.09 2.82
C ASP A 21 6.19 7.81 3.35
N SER A 22 6.29 7.09 4.47
CA SER A 22 7.59 6.66 5.00
C SER A 22 8.36 5.76 4.02
N ILE A 23 7.72 4.79 3.37
CA ILE A 23 8.39 3.93 2.38
C ILE A 23 8.81 4.74 1.14
N ILE A 24 7.94 5.62 0.65
CA ILE A 24 8.23 6.48 -0.49
C ILE A 24 9.48 7.32 -0.19
N GLN A 25 9.54 7.92 1.00
CA GLN A 25 10.69 8.69 1.46
C GLN A 25 11.96 7.83 1.54
N MET A 26 11.89 6.63 2.12
CA MET A 26 13.03 5.71 2.18
C MET A 26 13.54 5.29 0.79
N CYS A 27 12.64 5.11 -0.19
CA CYS A 27 13.01 4.83 -1.57
C CYS A 27 13.71 6.04 -2.21
N GLN A 28 13.20 7.26 -1.97
CA GLN A 28 13.79 8.49 -2.47
C GLN A 28 15.19 8.74 -1.89
N GLU A 29 15.36 8.55 -0.58
CA GLU A 29 16.65 8.71 0.11
C GLU A 29 17.70 7.67 -0.36
N ALA A 30 17.26 6.53 -0.88
CA ALA A 30 18.12 5.47 -1.42
C ALA A 30 18.29 5.53 -2.95
N ASP A 31 17.90 6.62 -3.60
CA ASP A 31 17.94 6.82 -5.06
C ASP A 31 17.20 5.72 -5.86
N LYS A 32 16.17 5.12 -5.27
CA LYS A 32 15.32 4.07 -5.88
C LYS A 32 14.16 4.67 -6.66
N THR A 33 14.49 5.39 -7.73
CA THR A 33 13.53 6.14 -8.57
C THR A 33 12.34 5.28 -9.04
N TYR A 34 12.61 4.08 -9.54
CA TYR A 34 11.59 3.17 -10.02
C TYR A 34 10.64 2.71 -8.89
N GLU A 35 11.20 2.28 -7.75
CA GLU A 35 10.40 1.87 -6.60
C GLU A 35 9.60 3.04 -6.02
N THR A 36 10.19 4.24 -5.97
CA THR A 36 9.49 5.48 -5.59
C THR A 36 8.26 5.71 -6.48
N GLU A 37 8.36 5.58 -7.79
CA GLU A 37 7.23 5.77 -8.72
C GLU A 37 6.13 4.74 -8.50
N GLU A 38 6.48 3.47 -8.34
CA GLU A 38 5.52 2.39 -8.10
C GLU A 38 4.84 2.54 -6.73
N TRP A 39 5.56 2.95 -5.68
CA TRP A 39 4.95 3.25 -4.38
C TRP A 39 4.04 4.48 -4.41
N ASN A 40 4.39 5.52 -5.17
CA ASN A 40 3.50 6.65 -5.41
C ASN A 40 2.23 6.24 -6.14
N ARG A 41 2.33 5.29 -7.08
CA ARG A 41 1.17 4.71 -7.78
C ARG A 41 0.29 3.91 -6.82
N GLU A 42 0.89 3.06 -5.98
CA GLU A 42 0.17 2.29 -4.96
C GLU A 42 -0.55 3.21 -3.97
N ARG A 43 0.09 4.31 -3.54
CA ARG A 43 -0.55 5.33 -2.69
C ARG A 43 -1.81 5.89 -3.35
N ARG A 44 -1.72 6.35 -4.60
CA ARG A 44 -2.89 6.88 -5.33
C ARG A 44 -4.03 5.87 -5.44
N LEU A 45 -3.71 4.61 -5.76
CA LEU A 45 -4.70 3.54 -5.87
C LEU A 45 -5.34 3.21 -4.52
N THR A 46 -4.55 3.18 -3.44
CA THR A 46 -5.03 2.91 -2.08
C THR A 46 -5.99 3.99 -1.61
N LEU A 47 -5.64 5.26 -1.80
CA LEU A 47 -6.51 6.40 -1.46
C LEU A 47 -7.82 6.35 -2.25
N HIS A 48 -7.74 6.13 -3.57
CA HIS A 48 -8.92 6.03 -4.42
C HIS A 48 -9.85 4.86 -4.02
N ASN A 49 -9.29 3.70 -3.73
CA ASN A 49 -10.06 2.54 -3.28
C ASN A 49 -10.68 2.78 -1.89
N PHE A 50 -9.96 3.44 -1.00
CA PHE A 50 -10.47 3.79 0.32
C PHE A 50 -11.68 4.72 0.21
N ASP A 51 -11.58 5.81 -0.56
CA ASP A 51 -12.70 6.74 -0.77
C ASP A 51 -13.93 6.01 -1.31
N ALA A 52 -13.74 5.13 -2.31
CA ALA A 52 -14.83 4.33 -2.87
C ALA A 52 -15.47 3.40 -1.82
N MET A 53 -14.67 2.80 -0.94
CA MET A 53 -15.18 1.89 0.09
C MET A 53 -15.83 2.61 1.26
N VAL A 54 -15.33 3.78 1.65
CA VAL A 54 -15.99 4.62 2.65
C VAL A 54 -17.39 4.98 2.17
N LEU A 55 -17.55 5.40 0.92
CA LEU A 55 -18.88 5.66 0.33
C LEU A 55 -19.81 4.44 0.38
N THR A 56 -19.28 3.22 0.25
CA THR A 56 -20.10 1.99 0.40
C THR A 56 -20.39 1.61 1.86
N ALA A 57 -19.54 2.04 2.79
CA ALA A 57 -19.65 1.77 4.22
C ALA A 57 -20.42 2.86 4.98
N GLU A 58 -20.75 3.98 4.32
CA GLU A 58 -21.60 5.03 4.86
C GLU A 58 -22.97 4.46 5.29
N GLY A 59 -23.43 4.88 6.47
CA GLY A 59 -24.69 4.44 7.06
C GLY A 59 -24.57 3.21 7.98
N ASN A 60 -25.65 2.42 8.07
CA ASN A 60 -25.76 1.26 8.96
C ASN A 60 -25.26 -0.05 8.31
N ASN A 61 -24.39 0.05 7.31
CA ASN A 61 -23.85 -1.13 6.62
C ASN A 61 -22.63 -1.69 7.38
N GLU A 62 -22.90 -2.42 8.46
CA GLU A 62 -21.87 -3.02 9.31
C GLU A 62 -20.98 -4.02 8.56
N GLU A 63 -21.51 -4.75 7.57
CA GLU A 63 -20.75 -5.69 6.75
C GLU A 63 -19.71 -4.98 5.87
N ALA A 64 -20.07 -3.83 5.29
CA ALA A 64 -19.14 -3.00 4.54
C ALA A 64 -18.05 -2.39 5.43
N LYS A 65 -18.40 -1.97 6.66
CA LYS A 65 -17.42 -1.50 7.65
C LYS A 65 -16.44 -2.61 8.03
N ASP A 66 -16.91 -3.82 8.27
CA ASP A 66 -16.05 -4.97 8.61
C ASP A 66 -15.14 -5.40 7.44
N SER A 67 -15.65 -5.32 6.22
CA SER A 67 -14.87 -5.56 5.00
C SER A 67 -13.77 -4.51 4.82
N LEU A 68 -14.09 -3.24 5.04
CA LEU A 68 -13.13 -2.13 4.98
C LEU A 68 -12.04 -2.26 6.06
N LEU A 69 -12.43 -2.61 7.30
CA LEU A 69 -11.47 -2.88 8.38
C LEU A 69 -10.52 -4.03 8.02
N THR A 70 -11.03 -5.12 7.45
CA THR A 70 -10.22 -6.27 7.04
C THR A 70 -9.22 -5.88 5.96
N LEU A 71 -9.66 -5.08 4.99
CA LEU A 71 -8.80 -4.62 3.90
C LEU A 71 -7.72 -3.65 4.39
N LEU A 72 -8.08 -2.68 5.23
CA LEU A 72 -7.14 -1.73 5.82
C LEU A 72 -6.07 -2.44 6.64
N ASN A 73 -6.45 -3.44 7.44
CA ASN A 73 -5.49 -4.27 8.18
C ASN A 73 -4.54 -5.02 7.22
N THR A 74 -5.06 -5.53 6.11
CA THR A 74 -4.26 -6.22 5.09
C THR A 74 -3.26 -5.26 4.42
N TRP A 75 -3.69 -4.05 4.05
CA TRP A 75 -2.81 -3.02 3.52
C TRP A 75 -1.77 -2.58 4.54
N LEU A 76 -2.17 -2.33 5.78
CA LEU A 76 -1.27 -1.94 6.86
C LEU A 76 -0.19 -3.01 7.08
N PHE A 77 -0.56 -4.29 7.09
CA PHE A 77 0.39 -5.39 7.19
C PHE A 77 1.40 -5.37 6.04
N ARG A 78 0.94 -5.22 4.79
CA ARG A 78 1.80 -5.16 3.60
C ARG A 78 2.77 -3.99 3.64
N VAL A 79 2.28 -2.80 3.95
CA VAL A 79 3.10 -1.58 4.00
C VAL A 79 4.09 -1.69 5.16
N ARG A 80 3.69 -2.15 6.35
CA ARG A 80 4.63 -2.41 7.45
C ARG A 80 5.72 -3.42 7.07
N PHE A 81 5.35 -4.47 6.36
CA PHE A 81 6.31 -5.47 5.88
C PHE A 81 7.31 -4.87 4.89
N ALA A 82 6.83 -4.11 3.91
CA ALA A 82 7.69 -3.42 2.93
C ALA A 82 8.60 -2.37 3.59
N GLN A 83 8.08 -1.60 4.55
CA GLN A 83 8.90 -0.67 5.32
C GLN A 83 9.99 -1.42 6.09
N LYS A 84 9.64 -2.54 6.73
CA LYS A 84 10.63 -3.31 7.50
C LYS A 84 11.76 -3.85 6.62
N LEU A 85 11.44 -4.23 5.38
CA LEU A 85 12.45 -4.63 4.40
C LEU A 85 13.26 -3.43 3.90
N ALA A 86 12.63 -2.28 3.66
CA ALA A 86 13.32 -1.06 3.26
C ALA A 86 14.32 -0.59 4.34
N GLU A 87 13.98 -0.72 5.63
CA GLU A 87 14.90 -0.49 6.77
C GLU A 87 16.15 -1.39 6.72
N LEU A 88 16.03 -2.57 6.12
CA LEU A 88 17.14 -3.51 5.91
C LEU A 88 17.85 -3.31 4.55
N GLY A 89 17.48 -2.26 3.79
CA GLY A 89 18.01 -1.98 2.45
C GLY A 89 17.39 -2.81 1.33
N VAL A 90 16.32 -3.55 1.61
CA VAL A 90 15.60 -4.39 0.64
C VAL A 90 14.33 -3.69 0.19
N PHE A 91 14.33 -3.17 -1.03
CA PHE A 91 13.19 -2.47 -1.61
C PHE A 91 12.33 -3.43 -2.43
N ILE A 92 11.09 -3.64 -1.96
CA ILE A 92 10.12 -4.56 -2.58
C ILE A 92 8.95 -3.80 -3.18
N LEU A 93 8.30 -4.43 -4.15
CA LEU A 93 7.11 -3.95 -4.82
C LEU A 93 5.96 -4.95 -4.73
N PHE A 94 4.77 -4.36 -4.60
CA PHE A 94 3.43 -4.93 -4.77
C PHE A 94 3.10 -5.18 -6.25
N ASP A 95 2.82 -6.41 -6.73
CA ASP A 95 2.18 -6.59 -8.05
C ASP A 95 0.66 -6.27 -8.00
N GLY A 96 0.35 -5.06 -7.52
CA GLY A 96 -1.00 -4.53 -7.41
C GLY A 96 -1.69 -4.68 -6.03
N PRO A 97 -2.86 -4.04 -5.88
CA PRO A 97 -3.63 -4.05 -4.63
C PRO A 97 -4.10 -5.46 -4.28
N GLY A 98 -4.00 -5.84 -3.00
CA GLY A 98 -4.33 -7.19 -2.50
C GLY A 98 -3.26 -8.28 -2.70
N ARG A 99 -2.25 -8.10 -3.57
CA ARG A 99 -1.18 -9.11 -3.73
C ARG A 99 -0.17 -9.02 -2.57
N LEU A 100 0.06 -10.15 -1.91
CA LEU A 100 0.95 -10.25 -0.75
C LEU A 100 2.40 -10.61 -1.12
N LEU A 101 2.63 -11.06 -2.36
CA LEU A 101 3.95 -11.52 -2.77
C LEU A 101 4.85 -10.32 -3.07
N PRO A 102 5.90 -10.11 -2.26
CA PRO A 102 6.85 -9.03 -2.51
C PRO A 102 7.73 -9.40 -3.71
N ILE A 103 7.83 -8.50 -4.68
CA ILE A 103 8.80 -8.65 -5.76
C ILE A 103 9.95 -7.70 -5.48
N PRO A 104 11.20 -8.17 -5.31
CA PRO A 104 12.33 -7.25 -5.16
C PRO A 104 12.43 -6.35 -6.40
N GLY A 105 12.66 -5.05 -6.22
CA GLY A 105 12.66 -4.08 -7.33
C GLY A 105 13.58 -4.48 -8.50
N PHE A 106 14.73 -5.09 -8.19
CA PHE A 106 15.67 -5.69 -9.15
C PHE A 106 15.03 -6.71 -10.09
N PHE A 107 14.13 -7.58 -9.60
CA PHE A 107 13.45 -8.57 -10.44
C PHE A 107 12.47 -7.91 -11.41
N VAL A 108 11.83 -6.81 -11.00
CA VAL A 108 10.90 -6.09 -11.87
C VAL A 108 11.66 -5.35 -12.97
N GLN A 109 12.84 -4.80 -12.67
CA GLN A 109 13.70 -4.18 -13.68
C GLN A 109 14.17 -5.21 -14.73
N PHE A 110 14.57 -6.41 -14.29
CA PHE A 110 14.92 -7.52 -15.20
C PHE A 110 13.76 -7.98 -16.09
N LEU A 111 12.52 -7.96 -15.58
CA LEU A 111 11.34 -8.32 -16.35
C LEU A 111 10.94 -7.22 -17.34
N LYS A 112 10.99 -5.94 -16.94
CA LYS A 112 10.62 -4.81 -17.81
C LYS A 112 11.69 -4.51 -18.88
N GLU A 113 12.99 -4.73 -18.61
CA GLU A 113 14.04 -4.61 -19.65
C GLU A 113 13.86 -5.63 -20.79
N ASN A 114 13.32 -6.81 -20.53
CA ASN A 114 13.03 -7.80 -21.57
C ASN A 114 11.77 -7.48 -22.39
N VAL A 115 10.85 -6.67 -21.88
CA VAL A 115 9.67 -6.22 -22.62
C VAL A 115 10.01 -5.03 -23.53
N TYR A 116 10.94 -4.16 -23.12
CA TYR A 116 11.39 -3.02 -23.94
C TYR A 116 12.52 -3.31 -24.93
N ARG A 117 13.15 -4.50 -24.90
CA ARG A 117 14.14 -4.93 -25.93
C ARG A 117 13.55 -5.64 -27.15
N ARG A 118 12.22 -5.74 -27.29
CA ARG A 118 11.55 -6.43 -28.42
C ARG A 118 10.61 -5.56 -29.27
N THR A 119 10.73 -4.25 -29.19
CA THR A 119 10.13 -3.29 -30.13
C THR A 119 11.14 -2.19 -30.41
#